data_AF-A0AAU7VLR0-F1
#
_entry.id   AF-A0AAU7VLR0-F1
#
_cell.length_a   1.000
_cell.length_b   1.000
_cell.length_c   1.000
_cell.angle_alpha   90.00
_cell.angle_beta   90.00
_cell.angle_gamma   90.00
#
_symmetry.space_group_name_H-M   'P 1'
#
loop_
_entity.id
_entity.type
_entity.pdbx_description
1 polymer ?
#
loop_
_entity_poly.entity_id
_entity_poly.type
_entity_poly.pdbx_seq_one_letter_code
_entity_poly.pdbx_strand_id
1 'polypeptide(L)'
;MNRYAFKNCIRQSILSLARNSWLAVITSGLIAISLAILGGFLLVTTNVNQFIYDVESNVEIGVFLHEGVNSTEVEEKLDNLDGVVSYQFVSKEEGLSDFAQSMGDPSLLRDLEGENNPLPNLIRVRVAEPEQVASVAEEIQAYPQVEMVDYGEELVAGLMQITSRLNFIFLILGISIAVGAVFLVVNIIRLSVVARQDEVSVMKYLGASNGYIRFPFLLEGMVMGWIGTLVAITVLGILYGQLVSSLGQDSLILLFQPVTDMGRIIPIFAGIMVVGTLMSGFGSFISIRKYLRV
;
A
#
# COMPACT_ATOMS: atom_id res chain seq x y z
N MET A 1 22.69 33.85 -11.59
CA MET A 1 23.50 33.74 -10.35
C MET A 1 24.86 33.21 -10.72
N ASN A 2 25.95 33.91 -10.42
CA ASN A 2 27.31 33.52 -10.83
C ASN A 2 27.73 32.21 -10.12
N ARG A 3 28.57 31.34 -10.75
CA ARG A 3 28.96 30.03 -10.19
C ARG A 3 29.57 30.13 -8.78
N TYR A 4 30.31 31.21 -8.51
CA TYR A 4 30.89 31.51 -7.19
C TYR A 4 29.85 31.89 -6.14
N ALA A 5 28.79 32.62 -6.51
CA ALA A 5 27.71 32.99 -5.62
C ALA A 5 26.87 31.77 -5.19
N PHE A 6 26.64 30.83 -6.12
CA PHE A 6 25.96 29.57 -5.83
C PHE A 6 26.76 28.69 -4.85
N LYS A 7 28.08 28.53 -5.07
CA LYS A 7 28.96 27.76 -4.18
C LYS A 7 29.03 28.37 -2.77
N ASN A 8 29.07 29.70 -2.68
CA ASN A 8 29.05 30.40 -1.39
C ASN A 8 27.70 30.26 -0.67
N CYS A 9 26.58 30.27 -1.38
CA CYS A 9 25.26 29.99 -0.80
C CYS A 9 25.18 28.59 -0.20
N ILE A 10 25.61 27.54 -0.92
CA ILE A 10 25.62 26.17 -0.38
C ILE A 10 26.49 26.09 0.87
N ARG A 11 27.69 26.67 0.82
CA ARG A 11 28.60 26.70 1.97
C ARG A 11 27.98 27.43 3.15
N GLN A 12 27.29 28.55 2.93
CA GLN A 12 26.59 29.29 3.98
C GLN A 12 25.42 28.51 4.57
N SER A 13 24.62 27.79 3.78
CA SER A 13 23.54 26.94 4.28
C SER A 13 24.06 25.81 5.18
N ILE A 14 25.17 25.17 4.80
CA ILE A 14 25.77 24.11 5.62
C ILE A 14 26.38 24.69 6.91
N LEU A 15 27.04 25.85 6.82
CA LEU A 15 27.58 26.56 7.98
C LEU A 15 26.49 27.08 8.93
N SER A 16 25.33 27.54 8.43
CA SER A 16 24.21 27.97 9.27
C SER A 16 23.61 26.80 10.03
N LEU A 17 23.42 25.65 9.36
CA LEU A 17 23.00 24.39 9.98
C LEU A 17 23.98 23.95 11.07
N ALA A 18 25.28 23.99 10.79
CA ALA A 18 26.30 23.57 11.74
C ALA A 18 26.37 24.50 12.97
N ARG A 19 26.21 25.82 12.76
CA ARG A 19 26.25 26.82 13.84
C ARG A 19 25.01 26.75 14.74
N ASN A 20 23.86 26.33 14.19
CA ASN A 20 22.60 26.23 14.90
C ASN A 20 22.01 24.81 14.81
N SER A 21 22.87 23.82 15.05
CA SER A 21 22.59 22.40 14.84
C SER A 21 21.46 21.87 15.72
N TRP A 22 21.28 22.42 16.92
CA TRP A 22 20.20 22.01 17.83
C TRP A 22 18.81 22.23 17.22
N LEU A 23 18.55 23.42 16.67
CA LEU A 23 17.27 23.73 16.02
C LEU A 23 17.08 22.92 14.73
N ALA A 24 18.15 22.66 13.99
CA ALA A 24 18.10 21.82 12.80
C ALA A 24 17.77 20.36 13.13
N VAL A 25 18.34 19.80 14.20
CA VAL A 25 18.07 18.44 14.68
C VAL A 25 16.61 18.31 15.14
N ILE A 26 16.12 19.27 15.94
CA ILE A 26 14.72 19.27 16.38
C ILE A 26 13.77 19.35 15.18
N THR A 27 14.04 20.27 14.25
CA THR A 27 13.21 20.44 13.04
C THR A 27 13.20 19.15 12.21
N SER A 28 14.37 18.56 11.96
CA SER A 28 14.50 17.31 11.19
C SER A 28 13.82 16.14 11.90
N GLY A 29 13.90 16.07 13.24
CA GLY A 29 13.24 15.05 14.05
C GLY A 29 11.71 15.17 14.01
N LEU A 30 11.16 16.38 14.10
CA LEU A 30 9.72 16.60 13.96
C LEU A 30 9.22 16.28 12.55
N ILE A 31 9.99 16.63 11.51
CA ILE A 31 9.71 16.22 10.14
C ILE A 31 9.75 14.69 10.01
N ALA A 32 10.74 14.03 10.61
CA ALA A 32 10.87 12.58 10.61
C ALA A 32 9.63 11.91 11.23
N ILE A 33 9.16 12.38 12.39
CA ILE A 33 7.97 11.85 13.04
C ILE A 33 6.74 12.03 12.13
N SER A 34 6.55 13.22 11.58
CA SER A 34 5.40 13.51 10.71
C SER A 34 5.37 12.62 9.47
N LEU A 35 6.53 12.37 8.84
CA LEU A 35 6.63 11.54 7.64
C LEU A 35 6.64 10.04 7.97
N ALA A 36 7.12 9.65 9.15
CA ALA A 36 7.02 8.28 9.64
C ALA A 36 5.56 7.88 9.87
N ILE A 37 4.71 8.78 10.38
CA ILE A 37 3.26 8.52 10.52
C ILE A 37 2.63 8.30 9.14
N LEU A 38 2.92 9.17 8.16
CA LEU A 38 2.41 9.01 6.79
C LEU A 38 2.92 7.70 6.15
N GLY A 39 4.21 7.40 6.28
CA GLY A 39 4.79 6.19 5.72
C GLY A 39 4.29 4.92 6.38
N GLY A 40 4.15 4.91 7.71
CA GLY A 40 3.55 3.82 8.45
C GLY A 40 2.11 3.56 8.02
N PHE A 41 1.32 4.62 7.82
CA PHE A 41 -0.04 4.49 7.28
C PHE A 41 -0.05 3.84 5.89
N LEU A 42 0.81 4.29 4.97
CA LEU A 42 0.90 3.70 3.62
C LEU A 42 1.33 2.22 3.66
N LEU A 43 2.26 1.86 4.54
CA LEU A 43 2.64 0.46 4.74
C LEU A 43 1.48 -0.37 5.27
N VAL A 44 0.74 0.12 6.28
CA VAL A 44 -0.44 -0.56 6.83
C VAL A 44 -1.49 -0.77 5.74
N THR A 45 -1.87 0.28 5.00
CA THR A 45 -2.85 0.16 3.92
C THR A 45 -2.41 -0.84 2.85
N THR A 46 -1.13 -0.84 2.48
CA THR A 46 -0.59 -1.80 1.49
C THR A 46 -0.68 -3.24 2.00
N ASN A 47 -0.41 -3.49 3.28
CA ASN A 47 -0.50 -4.83 3.87
C ASN A 47 -1.95 -5.27 4.05
N VAL A 48 -2.86 -4.38 4.44
CA VAL A 48 -4.29 -4.70 4.53
C VAL A 48 -4.87 -5.03 3.15
N ASN A 49 -4.49 -4.26 2.12
CA ASN A 49 -4.94 -4.53 0.75
C ASN A 49 -4.37 -5.86 0.21
N GLN A 50 -3.13 -6.20 0.54
CA GLN A 50 -2.58 -7.52 0.22
C GLN A 50 -3.36 -8.63 0.92
N PHE A 51 -3.63 -8.48 2.22
CA PHE A 51 -4.38 -9.48 2.97
C PHE A 51 -5.78 -9.70 2.38
N ILE A 52 -6.48 -8.62 2.01
CA ILE A 52 -7.77 -8.69 1.34
C ILE A 52 -7.63 -9.44 0.01
N TYR A 53 -6.64 -9.08 -0.81
CA TYR A 53 -6.36 -9.75 -2.07
C TYR A 53 -6.11 -11.25 -1.90
N ASP A 54 -5.31 -11.63 -0.91
CA ASP A 54 -5.02 -13.05 -0.61
C ASP A 54 -6.30 -13.80 -0.24
N VAL A 55 -7.18 -13.20 0.56
CA VAL A 55 -8.49 -13.79 0.91
C VAL A 55 -9.40 -13.91 -0.32
N GLU A 56 -9.51 -12.87 -1.14
CA GLU A 56 -10.36 -12.88 -2.33
C GLU A 56 -9.83 -13.84 -3.42
N SER A 57 -8.51 -13.99 -3.55
CA SER A 57 -7.86 -14.89 -4.54
C SER A 57 -7.98 -16.39 -4.21
N ASN A 58 -8.32 -16.72 -2.97
CA ASN A 58 -8.57 -18.11 -2.55
C ASN A 58 -9.99 -18.59 -2.91
N VAL A 59 -10.84 -17.73 -3.46
CA VAL A 59 -12.17 -18.12 -3.95
C VAL A 59 -12.03 -18.95 -5.22
N GLU A 60 -12.61 -20.14 -5.22
CA GLU A 60 -12.67 -21.03 -6.37
C GLU A 60 -14.08 -21.07 -6.94
N ILE A 61 -14.18 -21.16 -8.26
CA ILE A 61 -15.44 -21.31 -8.99
C ILE A 61 -15.71 -22.82 -9.14
N GLY A 62 -16.76 -23.31 -8.52
CA GLY A 62 -17.29 -24.67 -8.70
C GLY A 62 -18.20 -24.74 -9.92
N VAL A 63 -17.76 -25.44 -10.97
CA VAL A 63 -18.51 -25.62 -12.21
C VAL A 63 -19.11 -27.03 -12.21
N PHE A 64 -20.42 -27.15 -11.98
CA PHE A 64 -21.13 -28.42 -11.97
C PHE A 64 -21.56 -28.80 -13.39
N LEU A 65 -21.21 -30.01 -13.82
CA LEU A 65 -21.52 -30.52 -15.16
C LEU A 65 -22.82 -31.30 -15.16
N HIS A 66 -23.54 -31.25 -16.28
CA HIS A 66 -24.68 -32.14 -16.50
C HIS A 66 -24.25 -33.63 -16.48
N GLU A 67 -25.17 -34.51 -16.05
CA GLU A 67 -24.92 -35.95 -16.02
C GLU A 67 -24.56 -36.51 -17.41
N GLY A 68 -23.52 -37.34 -17.46
CA GLY A 68 -23.08 -38.01 -18.69
C GLY A 68 -22.22 -37.15 -19.64
N VAL A 69 -21.93 -35.90 -19.28
CA VAL A 69 -21.03 -35.03 -20.06
C VAL A 69 -19.57 -35.38 -19.78
N ASN A 70 -18.76 -35.43 -20.83
CA ASN A 70 -17.30 -35.58 -20.71
C ASN A 70 -16.66 -34.23 -20.39
N SER A 71 -15.85 -34.15 -19.33
CA SER A 71 -15.23 -32.90 -18.87
C SER A 71 -14.22 -32.34 -19.86
N THR A 72 -13.64 -33.17 -20.73
CA THR A 72 -12.57 -32.77 -21.68
C THR A 72 -12.96 -31.59 -22.59
N GLU A 73 -14.22 -31.52 -23.03
CA GLU A 73 -14.69 -30.43 -23.91
C GLU A 73 -14.82 -29.10 -23.15
N VAL A 74 -15.11 -29.15 -21.85
CA VAL A 74 -15.19 -27.97 -20.99
C VAL A 74 -13.78 -27.51 -20.59
N GLU A 75 -12.90 -28.46 -20.28
CA GLU A 75 -11.49 -28.20 -19.98
C GLU A 75 -10.78 -27.48 -21.13
N GLU A 76 -10.99 -27.90 -22.39
CA GLU A 76 -10.39 -27.23 -23.56
C GLU A 76 -10.91 -25.79 -23.75
N LYS A 77 -12.17 -25.52 -23.39
CA LYS A 77 -12.72 -24.15 -23.40
C LYS A 77 -12.13 -23.30 -22.27
N LEU A 78 -11.91 -23.88 -21.09
CA LEU A 78 -11.30 -23.21 -19.94
C LEU A 78 -9.83 -22.86 -20.20
N ASP A 79 -9.09 -23.70 -20.92
CA ASP A 79 -7.70 -23.44 -21.35
C ASP A 79 -7.57 -22.17 -22.19
N ASN A 80 -8.62 -21.82 -22.95
CA ASN A 80 -8.63 -20.65 -23.83
C ASN A 80 -9.34 -19.44 -23.20
N LEU A 81 -9.83 -19.56 -21.97
CA LEU A 81 -10.60 -18.51 -21.31
C LEU A 81 -9.66 -17.53 -20.59
N ASP A 82 -9.71 -16.27 -21.00
CA ASP A 82 -8.92 -15.20 -20.37
C ASP A 82 -9.32 -15.03 -18.90
N GLY A 83 -8.34 -15.09 -18.01
CA GLY A 83 -8.52 -14.96 -16.57
C GLY A 83 -8.49 -16.26 -15.79
N VAL A 84 -8.54 -17.44 -16.44
CA VAL A 84 -8.37 -18.74 -15.76
C VAL A 84 -6.87 -19.02 -15.53
N VAL A 85 -6.49 -19.35 -14.30
CA VAL A 85 -5.11 -19.72 -13.92
C VAL A 85 -4.93 -21.23 -13.90
N SER A 86 -5.90 -21.95 -13.35
CA SER A 86 -5.86 -23.40 -13.21
C SER A 86 -7.27 -23.95 -13.03
N TYR A 87 -7.48 -25.18 -13.45
CA TYR A 87 -8.70 -25.92 -13.17
C TYR A 87 -8.38 -27.34 -12.70
N GLN A 88 -9.27 -27.92 -11.91
CA GLN A 88 -9.17 -29.29 -11.42
C GLN A 88 -10.52 -29.99 -11.59
N PHE A 89 -10.53 -31.08 -12.34
CA PHE A 89 -11.67 -31.99 -12.37
C PHE A 89 -11.75 -32.76 -11.05
N VAL A 90 -12.94 -32.80 -10.46
CA VAL A 90 -13.26 -33.54 -9.24
C VAL A 90 -14.46 -34.42 -9.55
N SER A 91 -14.27 -35.74 -9.42
CA SER A 91 -15.36 -36.69 -9.66
C SER A 91 -16.42 -36.57 -8.58
N LYS A 92 -17.65 -37.00 -8.86
CA LYS A 92 -18.72 -37.02 -7.85
C LYS A 92 -18.34 -37.79 -6.58
N GLU A 93 -17.55 -38.87 -6.70
CA GLU A 93 -17.06 -39.65 -5.56
C GLU A 93 -16.03 -38.87 -4.75
N GLU A 94 -15.10 -38.19 -5.41
CA GLU A 94 -14.09 -37.34 -4.77
C GLU A 94 -14.75 -36.12 -4.09
N GLY A 95 -15.71 -35.48 -4.77
CA GLY A 95 -16.48 -34.37 -4.22
C GLY A 95 -17.27 -34.75 -2.96
N LEU A 96 -17.86 -35.96 -2.92
CA LEU A 96 -18.53 -36.47 -1.73
C LEU A 96 -17.54 -36.68 -0.57
N SER A 97 -16.35 -37.21 -0.87
CA SER A 97 -15.29 -37.39 0.13
C SER A 97 -14.78 -36.06 0.69
N ASP A 98 -14.56 -35.06 -0.16
CA ASP A 98 -14.15 -33.71 0.24
C ASP A 98 -15.21 -33.06 1.13
N PHE A 99 -16.48 -33.18 0.75
CA PHE A 99 -17.60 -32.67 1.54
C PHE A 99 -17.70 -33.37 2.90
N ALA A 100 -17.55 -34.70 2.94
CA ALA A 100 -17.50 -35.48 4.17
C ALA A 100 -16.38 -35.02 5.12
N GLN A 101 -15.22 -34.72 4.55
CA GLN A 101 -14.07 -34.23 5.30
C GLN A 101 -14.31 -32.82 5.84
N SER A 102 -14.95 -31.93 5.06
CA SER A 102 -15.26 -30.56 5.48
C SER A 102 -16.26 -30.49 6.64
N MET A 103 -17.16 -31.48 6.75
CA MET A 103 -18.13 -31.61 7.85
C MET A 103 -17.51 -32.18 9.13
N GLY A 104 -16.30 -32.75 9.07
CA GLY A 104 -15.61 -33.32 10.23
C GLY A 104 -16.16 -34.67 10.74
N ASP A 105 -17.24 -35.18 10.14
CA ASP A 105 -17.81 -36.49 10.44
C ASP A 105 -18.21 -37.23 9.15
N PRO A 106 -17.32 -38.09 8.61
CA PRO A 106 -17.56 -38.84 7.40
C PRO A 106 -18.72 -39.85 7.53
N SER A 107 -19.13 -40.21 8.75
CA SER A 107 -20.17 -41.20 8.97
C SER A 107 -21.56 -40.71 8.54
N LEU A 108 -21.76 -39.39 8.49
CA LEU A 108 -23.02 -38.75 8.12
C LEU A 108 -23.39 -38.90 6.63
N LEU A 109 -22.41 -39.24 5.77
CA LEU A 109 -22.60 -39.28 4.32
C LEU A 109 -22.43 -40.69 3.72
N ARG A 110 -22.23 -41.73 4.56
CA ARG A 110 -22.02 -43.11 4.09
C ARG A 110 -23.19 -43.67 3.30
N ASP A 111 -24.42 -43.24 3.60
CA ASP A 111 -25.63 -43.67 2.89
C ASP A 111 -25.76 -43.06 1.48
N LEU A 112 -24.96 -42.02 1.18
CA LEU A 112 -24.90 -41.32 -0.10
C LEU A 112 -23.73 -41.82 -0.98
N GLU A 113 -22.96 -42.81 -0.54
CA GLU A 113 -21.88 -43.40 -1.34
C GLU A 113 -22.44 -44.29 -2.48
N GLY A 114 -21.66 -44.45 -3.55
CA GLY A 114 -22.00 -45.33 -4.67
C GLY A 114 -23.16 -44.82 -5.53
N GLU A 115 -24.17 -45.66 -5.77
CA GLU A 115 -25.31 -45.32 -6.65
C GLU A 115 -26.28 -44.28 -6.05
N ASN A 116 -26.18 -44.01 -4.75
CA ASN A 116 -27.01 -43.03 -4.06
C ASN A 116 -26.41 -41.61 -4.06
N ASN A 117 -25.26 -41.41 -4.70
CA ASN A 117 -24.56 -40.13 -4.69
C ASN A 117 -25.32 -39.07 -5.51
N PRO A 118 -25.87 -38.02 -4.86
CA PRO A 118 -26.63 -36.99 -5.55
C PRO A 118 -25.74 -35.93 -6.21
N LEU A 119 -24.42 -35.98 -6.01
CA LEU A 119 -23.49 -34.98 -6.50
C LEU A 119 -23.16 -35.21 -7.99
N PRO A 120 -23.18 -34.16 -8.83
CA PRO A 120 -22.62 -34.22 -10.16
C PRO A 120 -21.09 -34.13 -10.12
N ASN A 121 -20.45 -34.43 -11.26
CA ASN A 121 -19.04 -34.11 -11.44
C ASN A 121 -18.85 -32.59 -11.47
N LEU A 122 -17.75 -32.09 -10.92
CA LEU A 122 -17.46 -30.65 -10.88
C LEU A 122 -16.04 -30.35 -11.36
N ILE A 123 -15.85 -29.15 -11.90
CA ILE A 123 -14.54 -28.59 -12.21
C ILE A 123 -14.33 -27.38 -11.29
N ARG A 124 -13.29 -27.42 -10.45
CA ARG A 124 -12.87 -26.25 -9.65
C ARG A 124 -11.99 -25.38 -10.52
N VAL A 125 -12.38 -24.13 -10.73
CA VAL A 125 -11.66 -23.16 -11.57
C VAL A 125 -11.13 -22.04 -10.68
N ARG A 126 -9.83 -21.76 -10.80
CA ARG A 126 -9.17 -20.63 -10.13
C ARG A 126 -8.91 -19.51 -11.13
N VAL A 127 -9.29 -18.30 -10.73
CA VAL A 127 -9.17 -17.09 -11.54
C VAL A 127 -7.94 -16.29 -11.13
N ALA A 128 -7.35 -15.53 -12.06
CA ALA A 128 -6.14 -14.76 -11.87
C ALA A 128 -6.35 -13.58 -10.93
N GLU A 129 -7.40 -12.81 -11.19
CA GLU A 129 -7.75 -11.62 -10.44
C GLU A 129 -9.10 -11.83 -9.76
N PRO A 130 -9.25 -11.52 -8.45
CA PRO A 130 -10.51 -11.73 -7.76
C PRO A 130 -11.67 -10.92 -8.34
N GLU A 131 -11.37 -9.77 -8.94
CA GLU A 131 -12.33 -8.91 -9.62
C GLU A 131 -12.96 -9.58 -10.86
N GLN A 132 -12.29 -10.58 -11.44
CA GLN A 132 -12.75 -11.30 -12.63
C GLN A 132 -13.65 -12.52 -12.30
N VAL A 133 -13.73 -12.93 -11.02
CA VAL A 133 -14.46 -14.15 -10.60
C VAL A 133 -15.91 -14.14 -11.09
N ALA A 134 -16.63 -13.04 -10.89
CA ALA A 134 -18.03 -12.93 -11.31
C ALA A 134 -18.20 -12.98 -12.84
N SER A 135 -17.35 -12.29 -13.60
CA SER A 135 -17.42 -12.28 -15.07
C SER A 135 -17.06 -13.64 -15.67
N VAL A 136 -16.04 -14.32 -15.12
CA VAL A 136 -15.63 -15.65 -15.57
C VAL A 136 -16.71 -16.68 -15.22
N ALA A 137 -17.31 -16.59 -14.03
CA ALA A 137 -18.41 -17.46 -13.64
C ALA A 137 -19.63 -17.32 -14.57
N GLU A 138 -20.01 -16.09 -14.91
CA GLU A 138 -21.14 -15.80 -15.83
C GLU A 138 -20.86 -16.35 -17.24
N GLU A 139 -19.62 -16.24 -17.74
CA GLU A 139 -19.23 -16.78 -19.04
C GLU A 139 -19.24 -18.31 -19.05
N ILE A 140 -18.71 -18.96 -18.00
CA ILE A 140 -18.73 -20.42 -17.87
C ILE A 140 -20.17 -20.95 -17.75
N GLN A 141 -21.04 -20.23 -17.04
CA GLN A 141 -22.45 -20.64 -16.88
C GLN A 141 -23.22 -20.65 -18.20
N ALA A 142 -22.76 -19.92 -19.22
CA ALA A 142 -23.36 -19.95 -20.55
C ALA A 142 -23.01 -21.20 -21.36
N TYR A 143 -22.10 -22.06 -20.88
CA TYR A 143 -21.73 -23.29 -21.59
C TYR A 143 -22.84 -24.34 -21.56
N PRO A 144 -23.24 -24.93 -22.70
CA PRO A 144 -24.30 -25.95 -22.74
C PRO A 144 -24.04 -27.20 -21.88
N GLN A 145 -22.78 -27.47 -21.58
CA GLN A 145 -22.32 -28.60 -20.78
C GLN A 145 -22.49 -28.38 -19.27
N VAL A 146 -22.66 -27.12 -18.84
CA VAL A 146 -22.63 -26.70 -17.44
C VAL A 146 -24.06 -26.60 -16.92
N GLU A 147 -24.32 -27.27 -15.80
CA GLU A 147 -25.62 -27.24 -15.12
C GLU A 147 -25.75 -26.03 -14.21
N MET A 148 -24.71 -25.77 -13.41
CA MET A 148 -24.67 -24.71 -12.43
C MET A 148 -23.24 -24.28 -12.19
N VAL A 149 -23.04 -22.99 -11.96
CA VAL A 149 -21.78 -22.44 -11.47
C VAL A 149 -22.02 -21.88 -10.07
N ASP A 150 -21.22 -22.31 -9.10
CA ASP A 150 -21.22 -21.79 -7.74
C ASP A 150 -19.84 -21.25 -7.39
N TYR A 151 -19.77 -19.95 -7.13
CA TYR A 151 -18.56 -19.28 -6.68
C TYR A 151 -18.80 -18.54 -5.35
N GLY A 152 -19.90 -18.86 -4.66
CA GLY A 152 -20.32 -18.14 -3.47
C GLY A 152 -20.63 -16.67 -3.77
N GLU A 153 -21.53 -16.40 -4.73
CA GLU A 153 -21.87 -15.05 -5.20
C GLU A 153 -22.11 -14.06 -4.04
N GLU A 154 -22.89 -14.43 -3.04
CA GLU A 154 -23.18 -13.57 -1.89
C GLU A 154 -21.93 -13.26 -1.05
N LEU A 155 -21.04 -14.24 -0.88
CA LEU A 155 -19.77 -14.08 -0.17
C LEU A 155 -18.84 -13.17 -0.96
N VAL A 156 -18.66 -13.40 -2.25
CA VAL A 156 -17.80 -12.59 -3.13
C VAL A 156 -18.34 -11.15 -3.22
N ALA A 157 -19.64 -10.98 -3.46
CA ALA A 157 -20.26 -9.65 -3.48
C ALA A 157 -20.14 -8.94 -2.13
N GLY A 158 -20.25 -9.68 -1.02
CA GLY A 158 -20.02 -9.18 0.33
C GLY A 158 -18.58 -8.71 0.54
N LEU A 159 -17.59 -9.51 0.13
CA LEU A 159 -16.16 -9.17 0.19
C LEU A 159 -15.86 -7.93 -0.64
N MET A 160 -16.26 -7.89 -1.92
CA MET A 160 -16.05 -6.72 -2.79
C MET A 160 -16.67 -5.44 -2.22
N GLN A 161 -17.85 -5.54 -1.60
CA GLN A 161 -18.47 -4.39 -0.93
C GLN A 161 -17.68 -3.94 0.31
N ILE A 162 -17.14 -4.87 1.10
CA ILE A 162 -16.30 -4.53 2.25
C ILE A 162 -14.99 -3.90 1.77
N THR A 163 -14.33 -4.52 0.77
CA THR A 163 -13.08 -4.05 0.17
C THR A 163 -13.22 -2.65 -0.40
N SER A 164 -14.27 -2.38 -1.18
CA SER A 164 -14.53 -1.04 -1.73
C SER A 164 -14.76 0.01 -0.64
N ARG A 165 -15.51 -0.32 0.43
CA ARG A 165 -15.72 0.59 1.58
C ARG A 165 -14.41 0.85 2.34
N LEU A 166 -13.61 -0.18 2.59
CA LEU A 166 -12.31 -0.03 3.26
C LEU A 166 -11.34 0.82 2.43
N ASN A 167 -11.25 0.57 1.12
CA ASN A 167 -10.46 1.38 0.21
C ASN A 167 -10.90 2.85 0.21
N PHE A 168 -12.21 3.12 0.23
CA PHE A 168 -12.72 4.48 0.34
C PHE A 168 -12.34 5.15 1.67
N ILE A 169 -12.44 4.42 2.79
CA ILE A 169 -12.03 4.92 4.11
C ILE A 169 -10.52 5.20 4.15
N PHE A 170 -9.69 4.27 3.66
CA PHE A 170 -8.24 4.44 3.59
C PHE A 170 -7.84 5.60 2.66
N LEU A 171 -8.57 5.83 1.58
CA LEU A 171 -8.33 6.97 0.70
C LEU A 171 -8.57 8.30 1.44
N ILE A 172 -9.72 8.45 2.12
CA ILE A 172 -10.04 9.68 2.88
C ILE A 172 -9.02 9.88 4.01
N LEU A 173 -8.72 8.82 4.76
CA LEU A 173 -7.77 8.87 5.86
C LEU A 173 -6.36 9.18 5.38
N GLY A 174 -5.94 8.57 4.27
CA GLY A 174 -4.64 8.81 3.64
C GLY A 174 -4.48 10.25 3.17
N ILE A 175 -5.49 10.81 2.50
CA ILE A 175 -5.49 12.23 2.12
C ILE A 175 -5.41 13.12 3.36
N SER A 176 -6.18 12.81 4.41
CA SER A 176 -6.19 13.59 5.65
C SER A 176 -4.84 13.59 6.36
N ILE A 177 -4.19 12.42 6.47
CA ILE A 177 -2.85 12.27 7.05
C ILE A 177 -1.81 12.96 6.17
N ALA A 178 -1.90 12.84 4.84
CA ALA A 178 -0.97 13.51 3.92
C ALA A 178 -1.06 15.03 4.03
N VAL A 179 -2.28 15.59 4.04
CA VAL A 179 -2.51 17.02 4.25
C VAL A 179 -2.01 17.46 5.61
N GLY A 180 -2.31 16.69 6.66
CA GLY A 180 -1.82 16.93 8.02
C GLY A 180 -0.29 16.94 8.10
N ALA A 181 0.37 15.99 7.46
CA ALA A 181 1.83 15.90 7.43
C ALA A 181 2.45 17.11 6.70
N VAL A 182 1.90 17.49 5.53
CA VAL A 182 2.34 18.68 4.81
C VAL A 182 2.15 19.94 5.67
N PHE A 183 0.99 20.07 6.31
CA PHE A 183 0.69 21.21 7.17
C PHE A 183 1.66 21.29 8.36
N LEU A 184 1.96 20.16 9.01
CA LEU A 184 2.95 20.08 10.08
C LEU A 184 4.33 20.49 9.60
N VAL A 185 4.82 19.93 8.49
CA VAL A 185 6.13 20.27 7.92
C VAL A 185 6.24 21.77 7.62
N VAL A 186 5.25 22.35 6.95
CA VAL A 186 5.24 23.78 6.63
C VAL A 186 5.26 24.64 7.90
N ASN A 187 4.50 24.26 8.93
CA ASN A 187 4.46 25.01 10.19
C ASN A 187 5.76 24.89 10.99
N ILE A 188 6.35 23.70 11.07
CA ILE A 188 7.64 23.49 11.74
C ILE A 188 8.70 24.37 11.08
N ILE A 189 8.76 24.39 9.75
CA ILE A 189 9.72 25.22 9.02
C ILE A 189 9.43 26.70 9.22
N ARG A 190 8.16 27.11 9.23
CA ARG A 190 7.80 28.50 9.54
C ARG A 190 8.32 28.91 10.92
N LEU A 191 8.09 28.09 11.95
CA LEU A 191 8.58 28.35 13.30
C LEU A 191 10.12 28.42 13.35
N SER A 192 10.80 27.52 12.63
CA SER A 192 12.26 27.51 12.52
C SER A 192 12.81 28.78 11.84
N VAL A 193 12.15 29.27 10.78
CA VAL A 193 12.51 30.54 10.12
C VAL A 193 12.25 31.74 11.03
N VAL A 194 11.14 31.75 11.77
CA VAL A 194 10.80 32.83 12.72
C VAL A 194 11.82 32.92 13.84
N ALA A 195 12.28 31.78 14.36
CA ALA A 195 13.34 31.73 15.37
C ALA A 195 14.67 32.36 14.88
N ARG A 196 14.81 32.59 13.57
CA ARG A 196 15.99 33.21 12.94
C ARG A 196 15.69 34.54 12.23
N GLN A 197 14.58 35.19 12.58
CA GLN A 197 14.16 36.46 11.98
C GLN A 197 15.22 37.58 12.14
N ASP A 198 16.01 37.56 13.21
CA ASP A 198 17.04 38.56 13.47
C ASP A 198 18.20 38.42 12.47
N GLU A 199 18.59 37.20 12.12
CA GLU A 199 19.60 36.94 11.08
C GLU A 199 19.13 37.47 9.71
N VAL A 200 17.85 37.24 9.38
CA VAL A 200 17.22 37.76 8.16
C VAL A 200 17.22 39.29 8.13
N SER A 201 16.92 39.92 9.26
CA SER A 201 16.86 41.37 9.40
C SER A 201 18.24 42.01 9.21
N VAL A 202 19.29 41.45 9.82
CA VAL A 202 20.67 41.91 9.64
C VAL A 202 21.09 41.84 8.17
N MET A 203 20.81 40.72 7.47
CA MET A 203 21.11 40.60 6.04
C MET A 203 20.37 41.64 5.19
N LYS A 204 19.12 41.94 5.53
CA LYS A 204 18.32 42.99 4.87
C LYS A 204 18.93 44.38 5.07
N TYR A 205 19.36 44.72 6.29
CA TYR A 205 20.01 46.00 6.58
C TYR A 205 21.35 46.19 5.87
N LEU A 206 22.07 45.10 5.58
CA LEU A 206 23.29 45.11 4.77
C LEU A 206 23.04 45.22 3.26
N GLY A 207 21.79 45.37 2.81
CA GLY A 207 21.43 45.53 1.41
C GLY A 207 21.39 44.23 0.60
N ALA A 208 21.29 43.06 1.26
CA ALA A 208 21.20 41.79 0.55
C ALA A 208 19.89 41.69 -0.27
N SER A 209 20.00 41.20 -1.50
CA SER A 209 18.82 41.00 -2.36
C SER A 209 17.89 39.92 -1.80
N ASN A 210 16.58 40.06 -2.05
CA ASN A 210 15.58 39.07 -1.62
C ASN A 210 15.90 37.63 -2.08
N GLY A 211 16.49 37.46 -3.26
CA GLY A 211 16.90 36.15 -3.77
C GLY A 211 18.11 35.57 -3.03
N TYR A 212 19.08 36.43 -2.69
CA TYR A 212 20.25 36.06 -1.90
C TYR A 212 19.88 35.59 -0.49
N ILE A 213 18.81 36.16 0.09
CA ILE A 213 18.29 35.72 1.39
C ILE A 213 17.45 34.44 1.25
N ARG A 214 16.60 34.29 0.22
CA ARG A 214 15.71 33.12 0.10
C ARG A 214 16.46 31.82 -0.18
N PHE A 215 17.48 31.86 -1.03
CA PHE A 215 18.11 30.65 -1.54
C PHE A 215 18.81 29.80 -0.45
N PRO A 216 19.58 30.40 0.50
CA PRO A 216 20.19 29.64 1.58
C PRO A 216 19.19 28.89 2.46
N PHE A 217 18.08 29.54 2.81
CA PHE A 217 17.05 28.91 3.64
C PHE A 217 16.20 27.88 2.88
N LEU A 218 15.98 28.07 1.57
CA LEU A 218 15.36 27.06 0.73
C LEU A 218 16.16 25.75 0.79
N LEU A 219 17.48 25.86 0.55
CA LEU A 219 18.39 24.72 0.68
C LEU A 219 18.41 24.15 2.10
N GLU A 220 18.36 25.02 3.12
CA GLU A 220 18.33 24.57 4.51
C GLU A 220 17.08 23.71 4.81
N GLY A 221 15.92 24.17 4.35
CA GLY A 221 14.67 23.44 4.45
C GLY A 221 14.72 22.10 3.70
N MET A 222 15.28 22.08 2.49
CA MET A 222 15.47 20.83 1.74
C MET A 222 16.40 19.85 2.45
N VAL A 223 17.50 20.32 3.04
CA VAL A 223 18.44 19.46 3.78
C VAL A 223 17.80 18.90 5.04
N MET A 224 17.09 19.73 5.83
CA MET A 224 16.35 19.26 7.01
C MET A 224 15.25 18.27 6.62
N GLY A 225 14.53 18.52 5.53
CA GLY A 225 13.54 17.61 4.97
C GLY A 225 14.14 16.27 4.55
N TRP A 226 15.27 16.31 3.84
CA TRP A 226 15.98 15.12 3.39
C TRP A 226 16.50 14.28 4.57
N ILE A 227 17.16 14.91 5.56
CA ILE A 227 17.60 14.23 6.78
C ILE A 227 16.41 13.64 7.54
N GLY A 228 15.33 14.42 7.70
CA GLY A 228 14.11 13.95 8.36
C GLY A 228 13.49 12.74 7.66
N THR A 229 13.39 12.76 6.31
CA THR A 229 12.91 11.61 5.54
C THR A 229 13.81 10.40 5.67
N LEU A 230 15.13 10.59 5.68
CA LEU A 230 16.09 9.50 5.80
C LEU A 230 15.91 8.81 7.17
N VAL A 231 15.82 9.59 8.24
CA VAL A 231 15.56 9.07 9.59
C VAL A 231 14.20 8.34 9.64
N ALA A 232 13.14 8.92 9.06
CA ALA A 232 11.83 8.29 9.01
C ALA A 232 11.87 6.93 8.30
N ILE A 233 12.50 6.86 7.12
CA ILE A 233 12.64 5.62 6.34
C ILE A 233 13.49 4.60 7.08
N THR A 234 14.58 5.00 7.72
CA THR A 234 15.40 4.08 8.52
C THR A 234 14.61 3.50 9.68
N VAL A 235 13.89 4.33 10.43
CA VAL A 235 13.07 3.87 11.56
C VAL A 235 11.95 2.95 11.07
N LEU A 236 11.21 3.35 10.03
CA LEU A 236 10.16 2.51 9.45
C LEU A 236 10.71 1.18 8.92
N GLY A 237 11.86 1.19 8.24
CA GLY A 237 12.51 -0.01 7.73
C GLY A 237 12.91 -0.98 8.85
N ILE A 238 13.46 -0.47 9.95
CA ILE A 238 13.81 -1.30 11.13
C ILE A 238 12.54 -1.87 11.77
N LEU A 239 11.54 -1.03 12.04
CA LEU A 239 10.29 -1.46 12.65
C LEU A 239 9.55 -2.48 11.77
N TYR A 240 9.49 -2.25 10.46
CA TYR A 240 8.86 -3.15 9.51
C TYR A 240 9.63 -4.48 9.43
N GLY A 241 10.96 -4.44 9.36
CA GLY A 241 11.78 -5.66 9.36
C GLY A 241 11.60 -6.49 10.62
N GLN A 242 11.51 -5.85 11.79
CA GLN A 242 11.20 -6.53 13.05
C GLN A 242 9.81 -7.16 13.02
N LEU A 243 8.78 -6.44 12.57
CA LEU A 243 7.42 -6.95 12.43
C LEU A 243 7.37 -8.19 11.54
N VAL A 244 8.00 -8.14 10.36
CA VAL A 244 8.08 -9.26 9.42
C VAL A 244 8.77 -10.46 10.08
N SER A 245 9.89 -10.25 10.78
CA SER A 245 10.64 -11.33 11.43
C SER A 245 9.91 -11.99 12.60
N SER A 246 9.06 -11.25 13.31
CA SER A 246 8.24 -11.77 14.41
C SER A 246 7.04 -12.55 13.88
N LEU A 247 6.34 -12.01 12.87
CA LEU A 247 5.17 -12.66 12.26
C LEU A 247 5.54 -13.96 11.54
N GLY A 248 6.75 -14.07 10.97
CA GLY A 248 7.23 -15.29 10.34
C GLY A 248 7.56 -16.44 11.31
N GLN A 249 7.64 -16.19 12.62
CA GLN A 249 7.93 -17.23 13.63
C GLN A 249 6.66 -17.81 14.27
N ASP A 250 5.56 -17.05 14.29
CA ASP A 250 4.30 -17.48 14.88
C ASP A 250 3.38 -18.17 13.85
N SER A 251 3.33 -19.50 13.93
CA SER A 251 2.47 -20.38 13.10
C SER A 251 0.96 -20.10 13.17
N LEU A 252 0.50 -19.23 14.09
CA LEU A 252 -0.92 -18.90 14.27
C LEU A 252 -1.43 -17.83 13.29
N ILE A 253 -0.54 -17.14 12.56
CA ILE A 253 -0.88 -16.04 11.64
C ILE A 253 -0.58 -16.42 10.18
N LEU A 254 -0.77 -17.68 9.81
CA LEU A 254 -0.54 -18.17 8.43
C LEU A 254 -1.35 -17.42 7.36
N LEU A 255 -2.46 -16.79 7.77
CA LEU A 255 -3.34 -16.01 6.87
C LEU A 255 -2.85 -14.59 6.58
N PHE A 256 -1.95 -14.02 7.40
CA PHE A 256 -1.45 -12.66 7.18
C PHE A 256 0.03 -12.70 6.82
N GLN A 257 0.33 -12.70 5.52
CA GLN A 257 1.69 -12.58 5.01
C GLN A 257 2.02 -11.10 4.77
N PRO A 258 2.95 -10.51 5.54
CA PRO A 258 3.36 -9.14 5.28
C PRO A 258 3.94 -8.99 3.88
N VAL A 259 3.65 -7.87 3.23
CA VAL A 259 4.20 -7.55 1.91
C VAL A 259 5.72 -7.43 2.02
N THR A 260 6.46 -8.38 1.48
CA THR A 260 7.94 -8.35 1.44
C THR A 260 8.49 -7.95 0.07
N ASP A 261 7.62 -7.81 -0.93
CA ASP A 261 8.00 -7.41 -2.28
C ASP A 261 8.60 -5.99 -2.28
N MET A 262 9.89 -5.92 -2.57
CA MET A 262 10.63 -4.67 -2.71
C MET A 262 10.05 -3.78 -3.81
N GLY A 263 9.43 -4.36 -4.84
CA GLY A 263 8.76 -3.63 -5.91
C GLY A 263 7.62 -2.74 -5.42
N ARG A 264 6.93 -3.12 -4.33
CA ARG A 264 5.84 -2.35 -3.72
C ARG A 264 6.31 -1.39 -2.62
N ILE A 265 7.34 -1.78 -1.85
CA ILE A 265 7.86 -0.97 -0.73
C ILE A 265 8.74 0.19 -1.20
N ILE A 266 9.63 -0.04 -2.17
CA ILE A 266 10.59 0.98 -2.63
C ILE A 266 9.87 2.25 -3.14
N PRO A 267 8.80 2.16 -3.96
CA PRO A 267 8.07 3.35 -4.40
C PRO A 267 7.49 4.18 -3.25
N ILE A 268 7.04 3.54 -2.16
CA ILE A 268 6.50 4.23 -0.98
C ILE A 268 7.60 5.05 -0.32
N PHE A 269 8.76 4.44 -0.03
CA PHE A 269 9.89 5.15 0.58
C PHE A 269 10.46 6.23 -0.33
N ALA A 270 10.59 5.96 -1.63
CA ALA A 270 11.01 6.95 -2.62
C ALA A 270 10.02 8.14 -2.68
N GLY A 271 8.72 7.86 -2.69
CA GLY A 271 7.67 8.86 -2.66
C GLY A 271 7.75 9.76 -1.43
N ILE A 272 7.91 9.17 -0.25
CA ILE A 272 8.07 9.91 1.02
C ILE A 272 9.33 10.78 0.99
N MET A 273 10.45 10.27 0.48
CA MET A 273 11.70 11.04 0.37
C MET A 273 11.53 12.25 -0.55
N VAL A 274 10.91 12.06 -1.71
CA VAL A 274 10.66 13.14 -2.68
C VAL A 274 9.69 14.18 -2.09
N VAL A 275 8.54 13.73 -1.56
CA VAL A 275 7.53 14.62 -0.99
C VAL A 275 8.08 15.37 0.21
N GLY A 276 8.74 14.68 1.14
CA GLY A 276 9.30 15.31 2.34
C GLY A 276 10.37 16.36 2.01
N THR A 277 11.26 16.07 1.07
CA THR A 277 12.32 17.02 0.65
C THR A 277 11.72 18.24 -0.05
N LEU A 278 10.82 18.03 -1.00
CA LEU A 278 10.20 19.11 -1.78
C LEU A 278 9.28 19.98 -0.92
N MET A 279 8.43 19.37 -0.08
CA MET A 279 7.53 20.10 0.82
C MET A 279 8.31 20.93 1.83
N SER A 280 9.45 20.42 2.30
CA SER A 280 10.30 21.16 3.24
C SER A 280 10.95 22.39 2.58
N GLY A 281 11.48 22.22 1.36
CA GLY A 281 11.96 23.35 0.57
C GLY A 281 10.87 24.40 0.29
N PHE A 282 9.70 23.94 -0.15
CA PHE A 282 8.58 24.82 -0.47
C PHE A 282 8.03 25.57 0.75
N GLY A 283 7.93 24.89 1.89
CA GLY A 283 7.54 25.49 3.17
C GLY A 283 8.50 26.60 3.62
N SER A 284 9.80 26.41 3.39
CA SER A 284 10.83 27.43 3.65
C SER A 284 10.66 28.65 2.74
N PHE A 285 10.44 28.42 1.44
CA PHE A 285 10.24 29.48 0.46
C PHE A 285 9.03 30.36 0.77
N ILE A 286 7.90 29.75 1.14
CA ILE A 286 6.67 30.48 1.51
C ILE A 286 6.91 31.32 2.77
N SER A 287 7.55 30.73 3.78
CA SER A 287 7.71 31.36 5.10
C SER A 287 8.52 32.66 5.01
N ILE A 288 9.58 32.69 4.22
CA ILE A 288 10.47 33.86 4.09
C ILE A 288 9.85 35.01 3.30
N ARG A 289 8.92 34.72 2.38
CA ARG A 289 8.27 35.76 1.56
C ARG A 289 7.64 36.86 2.42
N LYS A 290 7.08 36.50 3.57
CA LYS A 290 6.42 37.46 4.49
C LYS A 290 7.43 38.41 5.16
N TYR A 291 8.62 37.92 5.50
CA TYR A 291 9.66 38.68 6.22
C TYR A 291 10.55 39.54 5.32
N LEU A 292 10.41 39.40 4.00
CA LEU A 292 11.13 40.22 3.02
C LEU A 292 10.39 41.48 2.56
N ARG A 293 9.12 41.63 2.96
CA ARG A 293 8.35 42.89 2.78
C ARG A 293 8.71 43.84 3.92
N VAL A 294 9.89 44.44 3.83
CA VAL A 294 10.30 45.65 4.53
C VAL A 294 10.89 46.57 3.47
#